data_AF-A0A832MT14-F1
#
_entry.id   AF-A0A832MT14-F1
#
_cell.length_a   1.000
_cell.length_b   1.000
_cell.length_c   1.000
_cell.angle_alpha   90.00
_cell.angle_beta   90.00
_cell.angle_gamma   90.00
#
_symmetry.space_group_name_H-M   'P 1'
#
loop_
_entity.id
_entity.type
_entity.pdbx_description
1 polymer ?
#
loop_
_entity_poly.entity_id
_entity_poly.type
_entity_poly.pdbx_seq_one_letter_code
_entity_poly.pdbx_strand_id
1 'polypeptide(L)'
;MTIMIKKILLLFVFCSSLLEAQHTVTGEMQPPGNFEWIVLYQLKGAKQDYIANTSIENGKFSFTIPKERPAGIYRMIYNLENQLFVDFIYDHEDISLVFDPKSPNQRIQFTQSKNNQIYQAYLRAIAVPQQQLDSLQVAYFKNPSAKKIEVTYAATKKQLDKIQRQYEEKSEGLLVSHFIKSSARYNAALPIKMPAVYLKSVKAHFFDHLDFNNSVLLNSTFISDRINDYIFYLNNSDDPSTLNKLWEEAIDDVLAKIKSNQALSRDIQEGLLYNFAQQQNVPLASHVLNHYIQLPKELQDPSFVNDIKGQLRTAVGNIAPNILWKENNTEKSLHKLYGSPYYLVVFWSSTCSHCLRELPILKEYLKDKNNIDVIAVGLENEESKKNWESQIKNYPKWTHIYGKNKWENRFAREYGVNATPSFYVLDGQKKILAKPDEVQELKVFFKEK
;
A
#
# COMPACT_ATOMS: atom_id res chain seq x y z
N MET A 1 91.39 15.02 -12.01
CA MET A 1 90.47 16.18 -12.02
C MET A 1 89.10 15.66 -12.41
N THR A 2 88.17 15.76 -11.47
CA THR A 2 86.93 14.98 -11.30
C THR A 2 85.75 15.69 -11.98
N ILE A 3 84.95 15.00 -12.80
CA ILE A 3 83.56 15.43 -13.10
C ILE A 3 82.65 14.20 -13.10
N MET A 4 81.73 14.18 -12.14
CA MET A 4 80.71 13.17 -11.90
C MET A 4 79.59 13.23 -12.96
N ILE A 5 79.22 12.05 -13.49
CA ILE A 5 78.01 11.81 -14.28
C ILE A 5 76.82 11.67 -13.32
N LYS A 6 75.85 12.59 -13.37
CA LYS A 6 74.57 12.46 -12.65
C LYS A 6 73.53 11.75 -13.54
N LYS A 7 73.06 10.59 -13.06
CA LYS A 7 71.92 9.85 -13.62
C LYS A 7 70.62 10.61 -13.36
N ILE A 8 69.79 10.78 -14.39
CA ILE A 8 68.41 11.22 -14.30
C ILE A 8 67.55 9.97 -14.07
N LEU A 9 66.83 9.92 -12.95
CA LEU A 9 65.81 8.91 -12.65
C LEU A 9 64.43 9.54 -12.90
N LEU A 10 63.74 9.11 -13.95
CA LEU A 10 62.35 9.51 -14.24
C LEU A 10 61.41 8.61 -13.41
N LEU A 11 60.75 9.18 -12.41
CA LEU A 11 59.69 8.52 -11.65
C LEU A 11 58.35 8.82 -12.34
N PHE A 12 57.81 7.86 -13.11
CA PHE A 12 56.44 7.93 -13.61
C PHE A 12 55.49 7.47 -12.50
N VAL A 13 54.81 8.42 -11.85
CA VAL A 13 53.69 8.13 -10.96
C VAL A 13 52.45 7.87 -11.83
N PHE A 14 52.07 6.61 -11.98
CA PHE A 14 50.78 6.22 -12.55
C PHE A 14 49.69 6.55 -11.52
N CYS A 15 49.10 7.73 -11.65
CA CYS A 15 47.91 8.09 -10.90
C CYS A 15 46.71 7.44 -11.60
N SER A 16 46.36 6.21 -11.20
CA SER A 16 45.13 5.56 -11.65
C SER A 16 43.94 6.24 -10.98
N SER A 17 43.36 7.23 -11.65
CA SER A 17 42.02 7.69 -11.32
C SER A 17 41.05 6.55 -11.64
N LEU A 18 40.51 5.91 -10.60
CA LEU A 18 39.33 5.06 -10.72
C LEU A 18 38.18 5.97 -11.17
N LEU A 19 37.95 6.03 -12.48
CA LEU A 19 36.72 6.58 -13.05
C LEU A 19 35.60 5.61 -12.66
N GLU A 20 34.92 5.88 -11.56
CA GLU A 20 33.67 5.17 -11.25
C GLU A 20 32.64 5.55 -12.31
N ALA A 21 32.33 4.59 -13.18
CA ALA A 21 31.42 4.74 -14.31
C ALA A 21 29.98 4.93 -13.82
N GLN A 22 29.22 5.76 -14.53
CA GLN A 22 27.79 5.89 -14.29
C GLN A 22 27.06 4.71 -14.97
N HIS A 23 26.18 4.02 -14.24
CA HIS A 23 25.49 2.84 -14.75
C HIS A 23 24.21 3.19 -15.51
N THR A 24 23.84 2.32 -16.44
CA THR A 24 22.68 2.49 -17.32
C THR A 24 21.67 1.36 -17.14
N VAL A 25 20.40 1.70 -17.37
CA VAL A 25 19.32 0.71 -17.48
C VAL A 25 18.69 0.89 -18.84
N THR A 26 18.88 -0.07 -19.73
CA THR A 26 18.30 -0.07 -21.07
C THR A 26 17.25 -1.16 -21.17
N GLY A 27 16.19 -0.90 -21.93
CA GLY A 27 15.21 -1.96 -22.16
C GLY A 27 14.37 -1.80 -23.41
N GLU A 28 13.72 -2.91 -23.78
CA GLU A 28 12.85 -3.03 -24.93
C GLU A 28 11.53 -3.73 -24.56
N MET A 29 10.41 -3.12 -24.93
CA MET A 29 9.07 -3.70 -24.83
C MET A 29 8.78 -4.53 -26.06
N GLN A 30 8.42 -5.81 -25.88
CA GLN A 30 8.08 -6.72 -26.96
C GLN A 30 6.73 -7.42 -26.72
N PRO A 31 5.65 -7.05 -27.45
CA PRO A 31 5.60 -5.99 -28.47
C PRO A 31 5.73 -4.57 -27.88
N PRO A 32 6.06 -3.53 -28.69
CA PRO A 32 6.33 -2.17 -28.21
C PRO A 32 5.22 -1.52 -27.36
N GLY A 33 3.96 -1.91 -27.55
CA GLY A 33 2.82 -1.28 -26.90
C GLY A 33 2.58 0.16 -27.37
N ASN A 34 1.65 0.86 -26.71
CA ASN A 34 1.37 2.29 -26.92
C ASN A 34 1.61 3.04 -25.61
N PHE A 35 2.89 3.19 -25.25
CA PHE A 35 3.33 3.87 -24.04
C PHE A 35 4.34 4.95 -24.44
N GLU A 36 4.16 6.17 -23.94
CA GLU A 36 4.99 7.32 -24.33
C GLU A 36 6.18 7.57 -23.39
N TRP A 37 6.03 7.19 -22.12
CA TRP A 37 7.01 7.47 -21.08
C TRP A 37 7.13 6.30 -20.10
N ILE A 38 8.26 6.26 -19.39
CA ILE A 38 8.54 5.32 -18.31
C ILE A 38 9.28 6.04 -17.19
N VAL A 39 8.91 5.74 -15.95
CA VAL A 39 9.45 6.40 -14.74
C VAL A 39 10.18 5.38 -13.87
N LEU A 40 11.37 5.75 -13.43
CA LEU A 40 12.23 4.96 -12.57
C LEU A 40 12.13 5.44 -11.12
N TYR A 41 11.89 4.48 -10.22
CA TYR A 41 11.86 4.66 -8.77
C TYR A 41 12.83 3.69 -8.08
N GLN A 42 13.34 4.09 -6.93
CA GLN A 42 13.95 3.17 -5.97
C GLN A 42 12.91 2.76 -4.91
N LEU A 43 12.82 1.47 -4.60
CA LEU A 43 11.91 0.97 -3.57
C LEU A 43 12.57 0.96 -2.19
N LYS A 44 11.85 1.42 -1.17
CA LYS A 44 12.24 1.35 0.25
C LYS A 44 11.02 0.98 1.09
N GLY A 45 10.85 -0.31 1.38
CA GLY A 45 9.59 -0.82 1.91
C GLY A 45 8.42 -0.47 0.97
N ALA A 46 7.40 0.20 1.51
CA ALA A 46 6.25 0.70 0.74
C ALA A 46 6.51 2.03 0.00
N LYS A 47 7.63 2.71 0.26
CA LYS A 47 7.95 4.01 -0.35
C LYS A 47 8.61 3.83 -1.71
N GLN A 48 8.30 4.74 -2.63
CA GLN A 48 8.88 4.82 -3.97
C GLN A 48 9.59 6.16 -4.12
N ASP A 49 10.92 6.14 -4.12
CA ASP A 49 11.74 7.34 -4.27
C ASP A 49 11.97 7.61 -5.75
N TYR A 50 11.40 8.70 -6.28
CA TYR A 50 11.57 9.10 -7.68
C TYR A 50 13.06 9.29 -8.03
N ILE A 51 13.43 8.84 -9.23
CA ILE A 51 14.80 8.99 -9.76
C ILE A 51 14.79 9.79 -11.05
N ALA A 52 14.09 9.29 -12.07
CA ALA A 52 14.12 9.84 -13.42
C ALA A 52 12.90 9.37 -14.23
N ASN A 53 12.61 10.06 -15.32
CA ASN A 53 11.70 9.58 -16.37
C ASN A 53 12.38 9.72 -17.74
N THR A 54 11.93 8.94 -18.72
CA THR A 54 12.38 9.03 -20.12
C THR A 54 11.23 8.72 -21.07
N SER A 55 11.34 9.16 -22.32
CA SER A 55 10.46 8.74 -23.41
C SER A 55 10.72 7.27 -23.78
N ILE A 56 9.68 6.63 -24.33
CA ILE A 56 9.78 5.33 -24.97
C ILE A 56 9.70 5.53 -26.49
N GLU A 57 10.71 5.07 -27.22
CA GLU A 57 10.79 5.20 -28.67
C GLU A 57 10.79 3.81 -29.31
N ASN A 58 9.73 3.48 -30.06
CA ASN A 58 9.54 2.14 -30.64
C ASN A 58 9.71 1.00 -29.62
N GLY A 59 9.19 1.20 -28.39
CA GLY A 59 9.29 0.26 -27.28
C GLY A 59 10.64 0.29 -26.55
N LYS A 60 11.61 1.09 -26.97
CA LYS A 60 12.95 1.18 -26.36
C LYS A 60 13.05 2.36 -25.42
N PHE A 61 13.83 2.21 -24.35
CA PHE A 61 14.08 3.25 -23.36
C PHE A 61 15.46 3.09 -22.72
N SER A 62 15.96 4.16 -22.11
CA SER A 62 17.22 4.16 -21.38
C SER A 62 17.19 5.12 -20.20
N PHE A 63 17.70 4.68 -19.06
CA PHE A 63 17.96 5.50 -17.88
C PHE A 63 19.45 5.55 -17.58
N THR A 64 19.88 6.65 -17.00
CA THR A 64 21.19 6.74 -16.34
C THR A 64 20.96 6.82 -14.84
N ILE A 65 21.55 5.88 -14.07
CA ILE A 65 21.41 5.86 -12.62
C ILE A 65 22.43 6.84 -12.00
N PRO A 66 22.03 7.77 -11.12
CA PRO A 66 22.97 8.62 -10.39
C PRO A 66 23.93 7.80 -9.52
N LYS A 67 25.21 8.17 -9.47
CA LYS A 67 26.27 7.37 -8.81
C LYS A 67 26.01 7.03 -7.34
N GLU A 68 25.39 7.95 -6.61
CA GLU A 68 25.12 7.81 -5.17
C GLU A 68 23.93 6.87 -4.84
N ARG A 69 23.30 6.26 -5.86
CA ARG A 69 22.11 5.46 -5.64
C ARG A 69 22.48 4.07 -5.08
N PRO A 70 21.89 3.66 -3.94
CA PRO A 70 22.29 2.40 -3.31
C PRO A 70 21.79 1.18 -4.07
N ALA A 71 22.48 0.06 -3.92
CA ALA A 71 21.98 -1.25 -4.32
C ALA A 71 20.60 -1.54 -3.68
N GLY A 72 19.74 -2.27 -4.40
CA GLY A 72 18.40 -2.59 -3.94
C GLY A 72 17.44 -2.89 -5.08
N ILE A 73 16.13 -2.83 -4.82
CA ILE A 73 15.12 -3.01 -5.86
C ILE A 73 14.69 -1.66 -6.44
N TYR A 74 14.60 -1.64 -7.76
CA TYR A 74 14.18 -0.49 -8.54
C TYR A 74 12.97 -0.89 -9.37
N ARG A 75 12.05 0.07 -9.53
CA ARG A 75 10.78 -0.11 -10.22
C ARG A 75 10.68 0.83 -11.40
N MET A 76 10.36 0.29 -12.56
CA MET A 76 9.99 1.05 -13.75
C MET A 76 8.50 0.99 -13.97
N ILE A 77 7.81 2.13 -13.84
CA ILE A 77 6.37 2.24 -14.10
C ILE A 77 6.16 2.83 -15.49
N TYR A 78 5.46 2.10 -16.35
CA TYR A 78 5.17 2.51 -17.74
C TYR A 78 3.67 2.77 -17.98
N ASN A 79 2.81 2.49 -16.98
CA ASN A 79 1.42 2.93 -16.95
C ASN A 79 1.01 3.21 -15.50
N LEU A 80 0.84 4.49 -15.16
CA LEU A 80 0.48 4.92 -13.79
C LEU A 80 -0.97 4.55 -13.44
N GLU A 81 -1.90 4.66 -14.40
CA GLU A 81 -3.33 4.41 -14.19
C GLU A 81 -3.61 2.95 -13.81
N ASN A 82 -3.00 2.03 -14.55
CA ASN A 82 -3.14 0.58 -14.36
C ASN A 82 -2.04 -0.01 -13.48
N GLN A 83 -1.16 0.83 -12.93
CA GLN A 83 0.00 0.43 -12.12
C GLN A 83 0.83 -0.69 -12.77
N LEU A 84 1.11 -0.56 -14.07
CA LEU A 84 1.93 -1.55 -14.77
C LEU A 84 3.41 -1.20 -14.58
N PHE A 85 4.16 -2.15 -14.04
CA PHE A 85 5.56 -1.96 -13.70
C PHE A 85 6.42 -3.21 -13.92
N VAL A 86 7.73 -2.98 -13.92
CA VAL A 86 8.79 -4.00 -13.89
C VAL A 86 9.74 -3.68 -12.75
N ASP A 87 10.07 -4.68 -11.94
CA ASP A 87 11.09 -4.57 -10.90
C ASP A 87 12.39 -5.24 -11.32
N PHE A 88 13.51 -4.69 -10.85
CA PHE A 88 14.83 -5.28 -11.02
C PHE A 88 15.73 -5.02 -9.81
N ILE A 89 16.69 -5.92 -9.61
CA ILE A 89 17.78 -5.78 -8.65
C ILE A 89 18.86 -4.91 -9.27
N TYR A 90 19.23 -3.82 -8.61
CA TYR A 90 20.39 -3.02 -8.94
C TYR A 90 21.49 -3.25 -7.91
N ASP A 91 22.69 -3.56 -8.38
CA ASP A 91 23.87 -3.82 -7.56
C ASP A 91 25.10 -3.17 -8.21
N HIS A 92 24.98 -1.87 -8.52
CA HIS A 92 26.03 -1.09 -9.18
C HIS A 92 26.54 -1.74 -10.48
N GLU A 93 25.60 -2.22 -11.30
CA GLU A 93 25.86 -2.82 -12.60
C GLU A 93 24.94 -2.21 -13.67
N ASP A 94 25.37 -2.28 -14.93
CA ASP A 94 24.49 -1.99 -16.06
C ASP A 94 23.40 -3.07 -16.18
N ILE A 95 22.21 -2.65 -16.58
CA ILE A 95 21.05 -3.51 -16.70
C ILE A 95 20.48 -3.38 -18.10
N SER A 96 20.28 -4.52 -18.75
CA SER A 96 19.65 -4.60 -20.05
C SER A 96 18.55 -5.64 -19.99
N LEU A 97 17.33 -5.27 -20.39
CA LEU A 97 16.17 -6.15 -20.30
C LEU A 97 15.21 -6.06 -21.50
N VAL A 98 14.47 -7.14 -21.72
CA VAL A 98 13.36 -7.20 -22.66
C VAL A 98 12.15 -7.74 -21.93
N PHE A 99 10.96 -7.17 -22.11
CA PHE A 99 9.75 -7.67 -21.48
C PHE A 99 8.50 -7.46 -22.32
N ASP A 100 7.47 -8.28 -22.08
CA ASP A 100 6.14 -8.09 -22.65
C ASP A 100 5.32 -7.18 -21.74
N PRO A 101 4.89 -5.99 -22.20
CA PRO A 101 4.14 -5.06 -21.35
C PRO A 101 2.74 -5.58 -20.94
N LYS A 102 2.24 -6.65 -21.55
CA LYS A 102 1.01 -7.34 -21.11
C LYS A 102 1.26 -8.42 -20.06
N SER A 103 2.50 -8.86 -19.91
CA SER A 103 2.88 -9.92 -18.98
C SER A 103 4.31 -9.72 -18.46
N PRO A 104 4.62 -8.56 -17.86
CA PRO A 104 5.99 -8.14 -17.58
C PRO A 104 6.73 -9.16 -16.71
N ASN A 105 6.09 -9.61 -15.63
CA ASN A 105 6.69 -10.55 -14.68
C ASN A 105 6.89 -11.97 -15.24
N GLN A 106 6.12 -12.38 -16.25
CA GLN A 106 6.23 -13.72 -16.84
C GLN A 106 7.23 -13.75 -18.00
N ARG A 107 7.36 -12.65 -18.74
CA ARG A 107 8.09 -12.57 -20.01
C ARG A 107 9.28 -11.60 -19.98
N ILE A 108 9.76 -11.25 -18.80
CA ILE A 108 11.00 -10.48 -18.67
C ILE A 108 12.24 -11.35 -18.88
N GLN A 109 13.21 -10.80 -19.59
CA GLN A 109 14.53 -11.40 -19.79
C GLN A 109 15.59 -10.33 -19.58
N PHE A 110 16.57 -10.61 -18.73
CA PHE A 110 17.71 -9.74 -18.51
C PHE A 110 18.88 -10.25 -19.38
N THR A 111 19.32 -9.43 -20.33
CA THR A 111 20.51 -9.71 -21.15
C THR A 111 21.79 -9.26 -20.45
N GLN A 112 21.69 -8.29 -19.55
CA GLN A 112 22.77 -7.81 -18.68
C GLN A 112 22.23 -7.60 -17.27
N SER A 113 22.87 -8.28 -16.31
CA SER A 113 22.71 -8.23 -14.85
C SER A 113 22.73 -9.64 -14.27
N LYS A 114 23.79 -9.97 -13.53
CA LYS A 114 23.94 -11.32 -12.97
C LYS A 114 22.88 -11.61 -11.90
N ASN A 115 22.59 -10.62 -11.06
CA ASN A 115 21.58 -10.72 -10.00
C ASN A 115 20.20 -11.08 -10.58
N ASN A 116 19.74 -10.31 -11.56
CA ASN A 116 18.42 -10.50 -12.14
C ASN A 116 18.30 -11.79 -12.96
N GLN A 117 19.35 -12.15 -13.71
CA GLN A 117 19.37 -13.41 -14.47
C GLN A 117 19.26 -14.63 -13.56
N ILE A 118 20.00 -14.65 -12.44
CA ILE A 118 19.94 -15.74 -11.47
C ILE A 118 18.55 -15.78 -10.81
N TYR A 119 18.00 -14.63 -10.43
CA TYR A 119 16.69 -14.59 -9.78
C TYR A 119 15.58 -15.12 -10.67
N GLN A 120 15.52 -14.66 -11.92
CA GLN A 120 14.54 -15.12 -12.90
C GLN A 120 14.67 -16.62 -13.20
N ALA A 121 15.90 -17.12 -13.29
CA ALA A 121 16.15 -18.55 -13.48
C ALA A 121 15.68 -19.37 -12.26
N TYR A 122 15.91 -18.87 -11.04
CA TYR A 122 15.44 -19.49 -9.80
C TYR A 122 13.90 -19.56 -9.75
N LEU A 123 13.22 -18.44 -9.96
CA LEU A 123 11.75 -18.36 -9.94
C LEU A 123 11.11 -19.33 -10.94
N ARG A 124 11.66 -19.42 -12.16
CA ARG A 124 11.21 -20.39 -13.17
C ARG A 124 11.46 -21.85 -12.76
N ALA A 125 12.65 -22.12 -12.22
CA ALA A 125 13.05 -23.47 -11.84
C ALA A 125 12.22 -24.02 -10.68
N ILE A 126 11.86 -23.17 -9.71
CA ILE A 126 11.11 -23.60 -8.51
C ILE A 126 9.60 -23.69 -8.75
N ALA A 127 9.04 -22.88 -9.67
CA ALA A 127 7.59 -22.77 -9.88
C ALA A 127 6.92 -24.11 -10.22
N VAL A 128 7.44 -24.83 -11.23
CA VAL A 128 6.80 -26.08 -11.70
C VAL A 128 6.85 -27.18 -10.64
N PRO A 129 8.00 -27.51 -10.03
CA PRO A 129 8.04 -28.53 -8.97
C PRO A 129 7.20 -28.13 -7.75
N GLN A 130 7.12 -26.84 -7.39
CA GLN A 130 6.29 -26.39 -6.28
C GLN A 130 4.80 -26.56 -6.60
N GLN A 131 4.35 -26.18 -7.79
CA GLN A 131 2.98 -26.41 -8.23
C GLN A 131 2.62 -27.91 -8.23
N GLN A 132 3.55 -28.77 -8.66
CA GLN A 132 3.36 -30.22 -8.60
C GLN A 132 3.21 -30.72 -7.16
N LEU A 133 4.07 -30.24 -6.25
CA LEU A 133 4.01 -30.62 -4.84
C LEU A 133 2.68 -30.16 -4.19
N ASP A 134 2.27 -28.93 -4.44
CA ASP A 134 1.00 -28.35 -3.96
C ASP A 134 -0.20 -29.18 -4.51
N SER A 135 -0.14 -29.59 -5.78
CA SER A 135 -1.17 -30.44 -6.40
C SER A 135 -1.25 -31.83 -5.78
N LEU A 136 -0.10 -32.43 -5.44
CA LEU A 136 -0.03 -33.73 -4.76
C LEU A 136 -0.61 -33.64 -3.35
N GLN A 137 -0.34 -32.55 -2.62
CA GLN A 137 -0.93 -32.31 -1.31
C GLN A 137 -2.45 -32.21 -1.36
N VAL A 138 -3.00 -31.50 -2.35
CA VAL A 138 -4.45 -31.39 -2.55
C VAL A 138 -5.06 -32.75 -2.93
N ALA A 139 -4.39 -33.52 -3.79
CA ALA A 139 -4.83 -34.87 -4.13
C ALA A 139 -4.82 -35.82 -2.91
N TYR A 140 -3.83 -35.68 -2.02
CA TYR A 140 -3.73 -36.49 -0.81
C TYR A 140 -4.85 -36.21 0.20
N PHE A 141 -5.38 -34.98 0.27
CA PHE A 141 -6.57 -34.69 1.09
C PHE A 141 -7.78 -35.54 0.67
N LYS A 142 -7.91 -35.85 -0.63
CA LYS A 142 -9.00 -36.67 -1.16
C LYS A 142 -8.76 -38.17 -1.01
N ASN A 143 -7.49 -38.60 -0.93
CA ASN A 143 -7.12 -40.00 -0.76
C ASN A 143 -5.89 -40.17 0.16
N PRO A 144 -6.07 -40.08 1.50
CA PRO A 144 -4.96 -40.05 2.46
C PRO A 144 -4.24 -41.38 2.68
N SER A 145 -4.61 -42.44 1.97
CA SER A 145 -3.95 -43.77 2.01
C SER A 145 -3.19 -44.08 0.72
N ALA A 146 -3.16 -43.15 -0.24
CA ALA A 146 -2.53 -43.35 -1.53
C ALA A 146 -1.00 -43.35 -1.44
N LYS A 147 -0.38 -44.52 -1.26
CA LYS A 147 1.08 -44.67 -1.14
C LYS A 147 1.86 -44.08 -2.33
N LYS A 148 1.30 -44.16 -3.53
CA LYS A 148 1.89 -43.55 -4.74
C LYS A 148 2.03 -42.04 -4.59
N ILE A 149 1.06 -41.34 -3.99
CA ILE A 149 1.12 -39.90 -3.76
C ILE A 149 2.24 -39.57 -2.76
N GLU A 150 2.37 -40.33 -1.67
CA GLU A 150 3.45 -40.12 -0.68
C GLU A 150 4.84 -40.25 -1.31
N VAL A 151 5.05 -41.27 -2.14
CA VAL A 151 6.33 -41.51 -2.82
C VAL A 151 6.65 -40.39 -3.81
N THR A 152 5.68 -40.00 -4.65
CA THR A 152 5.88 -38.91 -5.61
C THR A 152 6.10 -37.58 -4.89
N TYR A 153 5.35 -37.30 -3.82
CA TYR A 153 5.49 -36.09 -3.03
C TYR A 153 6.90 -35.97 -2.43
N ALA A 154 7.41 -37.03 -1.80
CA ALA A 154 8.76 -37.04 -1.24
C ALA A 154 9.84 -36.83 -2.31
N ALA A 155 9.67 -37.42 -3.50
CA ALA A 155 10.59 -37.24 -4.63
C ALA A 155 10.57 -35.80 -5.17
N THR A 156 9.38 -35.22 -5.37
CA THR A 156 9.20 -33.82 -5.80
C THR A 156 9.77 -32.85 -4.78
N LYS A 157 9.57 -33.10 -3.47
CA LYS A 157 10.18 -32.28 -2.41
C LYS A 157 11.70 -32.34 -2.47
N LYS A 158 12.30 -33.54 -2.62
CA LYS A 158 13.76 -33.67 -2.76
C LYS A 158 14.30 -32.92 -3.98
N GLN A 159 13.54 -32.88 -5.08
CA GLN A 159 13.88 -32.08 -6.25
C GLN A 159 13.85 -30.57 -5.94
N LEU A 160 12.80 -30.10 -5.25
CA LEU A 160 12.71 -28.71 -4.79
C LEU A 160 13.89 -28.32 -3.88
N ASP A 161 14.18 -29.14 -2.86
CA ASP A 161 15.29 -28.91 -1.93
C ASP A 161 16.65 -28.89 -2.66
N LYS A 162 16.78 -29.63 -3.77
CA LYS A 162 17.99 -29.60 -4.61
C LYS A 162 18.07 -28.29 -5.40
N ILE A 163 16.98 -27.88 -6.03
CA ILE A 163 16.91 -26.62 -6.79
C ILE A 163 17.22 -25.44 -5.86
N GLN A 164 16.60 -25.38 -4.68
CA GLN A 164 16.86 -24.35 -3.68
C GLN A 164 18.36 -24.23 -3.37
N ARG A 165 18.99 -25.34 -2.95
CA ARG A 165 20.43 -25.35 -2.61
C ARG A 165 21.32 -24.94 -3.78
N GLN A 166 21.03 -25.43 -4.99
CA GLN A 166 21.79 -25.07 -6.19
C GLN A 166 21.76 -23.56 -6.45
N TYR A 167 20.62 -22.90 -6.25
CA TYR A 167 20.51 -21.45 -6.45
C TYR A 167 21.06 -20.63 -5.28
N GLU A 168 21.01 -21.14 -4.06
CA GLU A 168 21.70 -20.54 -2.91
C GLU A 168 23.22 -20.54 -3.10
N GLU A 169 23.81 -21.68 -3.51
CA GLU A 169 25.23 -21.81 -3.85
C GLU A 169 25.60 -20.90 -5.03
N LYS A 170 24.81 -20.92 -6.10
CA LYS A 170 25.06 -20.11 -7.31
C LYS A 170 24.99 -18.61 -7.06
N SER A 171 24.21 -18.17 -6.07
CA SER A 171 24.03 -16.76 -5.73
C SER A 171 24.94 -16.27 -4.62
N GLU A 172 25.78 -17.12 -4.04
CA GLU A 172 26.65 -16.76 -2.91
C GLU A 172 27.47 -15.50 -3.20
N GLY A 173 27.45 -14.56 -2.26
CA GLY A 173 28.12 -13.26 -2.36
C GLY A 173 27.40 -12.20 -3.21
N LEU A 174 26.27 -12.53 -3.84
CA LEU A 174 25.47 -11.59 -4.62
C LEU A 174 24.26 -11.06 -3.84
N LEU A 175 23.79 -9.86 -4.17
CA LEU A 175 22.59 -9.25 -3.57
C LEU A 175 21.35 -10.16 -3.68
N VAL A 176 21.20 -10.85 -4.82
CA VAL A 176 20.09 -11.78 -5.09
C VAL A 176 20.01 -12.95 -4.09
N SER A 177 21.12 -13.32 -3.43
CA SER A 177 21.12 -14.43 -2.47
C SER A 177 20.17 -14.22 -1.29
N HIS A 178 19.98 -12.97 -0.86
CA HIS A 178 19.04 -12.62 0.20
C HIS A 178 17.59 -12.94 -0.22
N PHE A 179 17.23 -12.62 -1.47
CA PHE A 179 15.90 -12.90 -2.01
C PHE A 179 15.67 -14.40 -2.22
N ILE A 180 16.66 -15.12 -2.76
CA ILE A 180 16.54 -16.57 -3.01
C ILE A 180 16.36 -17.35 -1.71
N LYS A 181 17.19 -17.06 -0.69
CA LYS A 181 17.08 -17.68 0.63
C LYS A 181 15.71 -17.41 1.25
N SER A 182 15.28 -16.15 1.25
CA SER A 182 14.00 -15.76 1.87
C SER A 182 12.76 -16.11 1.07
N SER A 183 12.91 -16.54 -0.19
CA SER A 183 11.81 -17.06 -1.01
C SER A 183 11.54 -18.56 -0.77
N ALA A 184 12.39 -19.25 -0.01
CA ALA A 184 12.21 -20.66 0.28
C ALA A 184 10.87 -20.90 0.99
N ARG A 185 10.06 -21.82 0.44
CA ARG A 185 8.78 -22.22 1.03
C ARG A 185 8.98 -23.44 1.92
N TYR A 186 8.38 -23.39 3.11
CA TYR A 186 8.24 -24.58 3.93
C TYR A 186 7.37 -25.63 3.24
N ASN A 187 7.87 -26.86 3.20
CA ASN A 187 7.16 -28.03 2.71
C ASN A 187 7.42 -29.18 3.69
N ALA A 188 6.36 -29.83 4.18
CA ALA A 188 6.48 -30.97 5.08
C ALA A 188 7.24 -32.13 4.39
N ALA A 189 7.86 -33.02 5.17
CA ALA A 189 8.60 -34.16 4.61
C ALA A 189 7.69 -35.16 3.86
N LEU A 190 6.43 -35.27 4.31
CA LEU A 190 5.37 -36.11 3.74
C LEU A 190 4.08 -35.29 3.63
N PRO A 191 3.16 -35.65 2.72
CA PRO A 191 1.91 -34.94 2.58
C PRO A 191 1.06 -35.08 3.85
N ILE A 192 0.45 -33.98 4.29
CA ILE A 192 -0.35 -33.94 5.52
C ILE A 192 -1.79 -34.38 5.21
N LYS A 193 -2.35 -35.26 6.04
CA LYS A 193 -3.68 -35.86 5.79
C LYS A 193 -4.84 -34.88 5.92
N MET A 194 -4.81 -34.01 6.92
CA MET A 194 -5.92 -33.11 7.26
C MET A 194 -5.63 -31.67 6.77
N PRO A 195 -6.55 -31.03 6.02
CA PRO A 195 -6.37 -29.65 5.56
C PRO A 195 -6.09 -28.66 6.69
N ALA A 196 -6.77 -28.79 7.84
CA ALA A 196 -6.56 -27.90 8.98
C ALA A 196 -5.15 -28.03 9.59
N VAL A 197 -4.61 -29.26 9.64
CA VAL A 197 -3.24 -29.52 10.12
C VAL A 197 -2.21 -29.02 9.10
N TYR A 198 -2.49 -29.19 7.81
CA TYR A 198 -1.64 -28.66 6.74
C TYR A 198 -1.55 -27.13 6.82
N LEU A 199 -2.69 -26.45 6.87
CA LEU A 199 -2.74 -24.99 6.94
C LEU A 199 -2.05 -24.46 8.20
N LYS A 200 -2.27 -25.10 9.35
CA LYS A 200 -1.56 -24.75 10.60
C LYS A 200 -0.04 -24.90 10.44
N SER A 201 0.42 -25.96 9.80
CA SER A 201 1.84 -26.21 9.52
C SER A 201 2.42 -25.14 8.59
N VAL A 202 1.73 -24.81 7.49
CA VAL A 202 2.15 -23.75 6.57
C VAL A 202 2.26 -22.39 7.28
N LYS A 203 1.26 -22.03 8.10
CA LYS A 203 1.27 -20.76 8.85
C LYS A 203 2.43 -20.69 9.85
N ALA A 204 2.64 -21.77 10.61
CA ALA A 204 3.70 -21.82 11.62
C ALA A 204 5.10 -21.61 11.04
N HIS A 205 5.33 -22.07 9.80
CA HIS A 205 6.62 -22.03 9.14
C HIS A 205 6.73 -20.98 8.02
N PHE A 206 5.72 -20.10 7.88
CA PHE A 206 5.61 -19.20 6.72
C PHE A 206 6.79 -18.20 6.62
N PHE A 207 7.35 -17.82 7.76
CA PHE A 207 8.43 -16.84 7.89
C PHE A 207 9.78 -17.45 8.28
N ASP A 208 9.94 -18.78 8.29
CA ASP A 208 11.15 -19.46 8.78
C ASP A 208 12.44 -19.00 8.09
N HIS A 209 12.34 -18.62 6.83
CA HIS A 209 13.47 -18.19 6.00
C HIS A 209 13.55 -16.66 5.85
N LEU A 210 12.69 -15.90 6.54
CA LEU A 210 12.64 -14.44 6.44
C LEU A 210 13.29 -13.79 7.67
N ASP A 211 14.35 -13.04 7.43
CA ASP A 211 14.91 -12.12 8.41
C ASP A 211 14.29 -10.72 8.22
N PHE A 212 13.46 -10.31 9.18
CA PHE A 212 12.80 -9.00 9.19
C PHE A 212 13.74 -7.81 9.41
N ASN A 213 15.02 -8.05 9.74
CA ASN A 213 16.04 -7.01 9.90
C ASN A 213 17.04 -6.98 8.74
N ASN A 214 16.85 -7.82 7.72
CA ASN A 214 17.72 -7.85 6.55
C ASN A 214 17.59 -6.54 5.75
N SER A 215 18.66 -5.74 5.76
CA SER A 215 18.69 -4.41 5.14
C SER A 215 18.46 -4.43 3.63
N VAL A 216 18.90 -5.49 2.94
CA VAL A 216 18.68 -5.67 1.50
C VAL A 216 17.18 -5.86 1.23
N LEU A 217 16.52 -6.70 2.01
CA LEU A 217 15.08 -6.97 1.87
C LEU A 217 14.24 -5.75 2.30
N LEU A 218 14.67 -4.99 3.31
CA LEU A 218 14.00 -3.76 3.74
C LEU A 218 14.08 -2.65 2.66
N ASN A 219 15.12 -2.64 1.82
CA ASN A 219 15.22 -1.79 0.64
C ASN A 219 14.51 -2.40 -0.60
N SER A 220 13.36 -3.03 -0.35
CA SER A 220 12.45 -3.59 -1.35
C SER A 220 11.05 -3.73 -0.76
N THR A 221 10.07 -4.13 -1.58
CA THR A 221 8.74 -4.50 -1.09
C THR A 221 8.68 -5.92 -0.50
N PHE A 222 9.74 -6.72 -0.59
CA PHE A 222 9.71 -8.16 -0.33
C PHE A 222 9.13 -8.54 1.03
N ILE A 223 9.60 -7.90 2.12
CA ILE A 223 9.08 -8.18 3.47
C ILE A 223 7.59 -7.81 3.57
N SER A 224 7.21 -6.64 3.06
CA SER A 224 5.81 -6.17 3.08
C SER A 224 4.90 -7.07 2.24
N ASP A 225 5.37 -7.53 1.08
CA ASP A 225 4.62 -8.44 0.20
C ASP A 225 4.41 -9.80 0.89
N ARG A 226 5.45 -10.34 1.55
CA ARG A 226 5.32 -11.57 2.35
C ARG A 226 4.37 -11.40 3.54
N ILE A 227 4.39 -10.25 4.21
CA ILE A 227 3.45 -9.94 5.29
C ILE A 227 2.02 -9.88 4.75
N ASN A 228 1.80 -9.24 3.60
CA ASN A 228 0.49 -9.17 2.95
C ASN A 228 -0.01 -10.55 2.50
N ASP A 229 0.86 -11.38 1.93
CA ASP A 229 0.58 -12.79 1.62
C ASP A 229 0.08 -13.56 2.84
N TYR A 230 0.74 -13.37 3.99
CA TYR A 230 0.34 -14.01 5.23
C TYR A 230 -1.02 -13.50 5.73
N ILE A 231 -1.19 -12.19 5.85
CA ILE A 231 -2.41 -11.60 6.42
C ILE A 231 -3.62 -11.82 5.52
N PHE A 232 -3.51 -11.54 4.22
CA PHE A 232 -4.69 -11.46 3.34
C PHE A 232 -4.93 -12.71 2.50
N TYR A 233 -3.86 -13.37 2.03
CA TYR A 233 -4.01 -14.52 1.12
C TYR A 233 -4.09 -15.86 1.88
N LEU A 234 -3.27 -16.04 2.90
CA LEU A 234 -3.22 -17.30 3.67
C LEU A 234 -4.33 -17.38 4.74
N ASN A 235 -4.84 -16.24 5.19
CA ASN A 235 -5.88 -16.13 6.21
C ASN A 235 -7.16 -15.58 5.55
N ASN A 236 -7.95 -16.46 4.93
CA ASN A 236 -9.16 -16.07 4.20
C ASN A 236 -10.38 -16.91 4.59
N SER A 237 -11.57 -16.34 4.45
CA SER A 237 -12.88 -16.96 4.69
C SER A 237 -13.97 -16.22 3.92
N ASP A 238 -15.00 -16.95 3.48
CA ASP A 238 -16.18 -16.35 2.84
C ASP A 238 -17.12 -15.70 3.88
N ASP A 239 -17.00 -16.05 5.16
CA ASP A 239 -17.76 -15.44 6.25
C ASP A 239 -17.04 -14.18 6.78
N PRO A 240 -17.63 -12.97 6.68
CA PRO A 240 -16.96 -11.73 7.05
C PRO A 240 -16.50 -11.65 8.51
N SER A 241 -17.27 -12.24 9.44
CA SER A 241 -16.92 -12.25 10.87
C SER A 241 -15.68 -13.12 11.12
N THR A 242 -15.68 -14.32 10.55
CA THR A 242 -14.53 -15.24 10.60
C THR A 242 -13.32 -14.65 9.88
N LEU A 243 -13.51 -13.99 8.74
CA LEU A 243 -12.44 -13.31 8.00
C LEU A 243 -11.76 -12.24 8.85
N ASN A 244 -12.53 -11.34 9.46
CA ASN A 244 -11.98 -10.31 10.33
C ASN A 244 -11.18 -10.93 11.48
N LYS A 245 -11.71 -11.95 12.14
CA LYS A 245 -10.99 -12.64 13.22
C LYS A 245 -9.67 -13.26 12.74
N LEU A 246 -9.66 -13.89 11.56
CA LEU A 246 -8.45 -14.45 10.96
C LEU A 246 -7.41 -13.37 10.65
N TRP A 247 -7.83 -12.19 10.19
CA TRP A 247 -6.93 -11.05 9.97
C TRP A 247 -6.42 -10.46 11.27
N GLU A 248 -7.23 -10.32 12.32
CA GLU A 248 -6.78 -9.89 13.66
C GLU A 248 -5.67 -10.82 14.18
N GLU A 249 -5.89 -12.14 14.17
CA GLU A 249 -4.92 -13.13 14.63
C GLU A 249 -3.63 -13.12 13.79
N ALA A 250 -3.75 -12.94 12.46
CA ALA A 250 -2.60 -12.87 11.58
C ALA A 250 -1.77 -11.59 11.78
N ILE A 251 -2.44 -10.46 12.01
CA ILE A 251 -1.80 -9.18 12.34
C ILE A 251 -1.04 -9.33 13.65
N ASP A 252 -1.65 -9.89 14.69
CA ASP A 252 -0.99 -10.09 16.00
C ASP A 252 0.27 -10.94 15.88
N ASP A 253 0.20 -12.04 15.13
CA ASP A 253 1.37 -12.90 14.89
C ASP A 253 2.48 -12.18 14.12
N VAL A 254 2.13 -11.39 13.10
CA VAL A 254 3.11 -10.57 12.36
C VAL A 254 3.75 -9.53 13.28
N LEU A 255 2.94 -8.77 14.03
CA LEU A 255 3.43 -7.71 14.94
C LEU A 255 4.33 -8.29 16.03
N ALA A 256 4.03 -9.49 16.53
CA ALA A 256 4.89 -10.20 17.47
C ALA A 256 6.26 -10.55 16.84
N LYS A 257 6.28 -11.02 15.58
CA LYS A 257 7.53 -11.38 14.87
C LYS A 257 8.40 -10.16 14.53
N ILE A 258 7.79 -9.03 14.19
CA ILE A 258 8.51 -7.80 13.82
C ILE A 258 8.72 -6.84 15.01
N LYS A 259 8.40 -7.26 16.23
CA LYS A 259 8.49 -6.41 17.43
C LYS A 259 9.88 -5.80 17.65
N SER A 260 10.96 -6.49 17.27
CA SER A 260 12.32 -5.94 17.38
C SER A 260 12.62 -4.85 16.34
N ASN A 261 11.92 -4.86 15.20
CA ASN A 261 12.05 -3.86 14.14
C ASN A 261 10.90 -2.84 14.22
N GLN A 262 11.05 -1.88 15.12
CA GLN A 262 10.00 -0.88 15.40
C GLN A 262 9.66 0.01 14.20
N ALA A 263 10.64 0.31 13.32
CA ALA A 263 10.40 1.09 12.11
C ALA A 263 9.52 0.32 11.11
N LEU A 264 9.85 -0.95 10.85
CA LEU A 264 9.00 -1.84 10.04
C LEU A 264 7.62 -2.01 10.67
N SER A 265 7.57 -2.21 11.99
CA SER A 265 6.31 -2.37 12.73
C SER A 265 5.40 -1.16 12.58
N ARG A 266 5.94 0.07 12.66
CA ARG A 266 5.20 1.30 12.38
C ARG A 266 4.68 1.31 10.95
N ASP A 267 5.57 1.12 9.96
CA ASP A 267 5.22 1.23 8.54
C ASP A 267 4.11 0.24 8.13
N ILE A 268 4.16 -1.00 8.63
CA ILE A 268 3.12 -2.00 8.41
C ILE A 268 1.80 -1.58 9.06
N GLN A 269 1.82 -1.10 10.31
CA GLN A 269 0.61 -0.67 11.01
C GLN A 269 -0.05 0.55 10.35
N GLU A 270 0.74 1.52 9.87
CA GLU A 270 0.21 2.69 9.13
C GLU A 270 -0.46 2.27 7.83
N GLY A 271 0.16 1.36 7.07
CA GLY A 271 -0.40 0.80 5.84
C GLY A 271 -1.72 0.07 6.09
N LEU A 272 -1.77 -0.80 7.10
CA LEU A 272 -2.98 -1.52 7.50
C LEU A 272 -4.08 -0.57 7.99
N LEU A 273 -3.74 0.41 8.83
CA LEU A 273 -4.68 1.42 9.33
C LEU A 273 -5.32 2.21 8.20
N TYR A 274 -4.49 2.72 7.29
CA TYR A 274 -4.97 3.44 6.13
C TYR A 274 -5.92 2.56 5.30
N ASN A 275 -5.51 1.32 4.99
CA ASN A 275 -6.32 0.40 4.19
C ASN A 275 -7.68 0.08 4.84
N PHE A 276 -7.70 -0.32 6.11
CA PHE A 276 -8.95 -0.68 6.80
C PHE A 276 -9.85 0.52 7.07
N ALA A 277 -9.29 1.70 7.32
CA ALA A 277 -10.08 2.92 7.49
C ALA A 277 -10.75 3.35 6.17
N GLN A 278 -10.05 3.24 5.03
CA GLN A 278 -10.63 3.48 3.70
C GLN A 278 -11.75 2.48 3.36
N GLN A 279 -11.57 1.21 3.73
CA GLN A 279 -12.62 0.18 3.59
C GLN A 279 -13.76 0.33 4.61
N GLN A 280 -13.65 1.27 5.55
CA GLN A 280 -14.58 1.44 6.68
C GLN A 280 -14.71 0.17 7.55
N ASN A 281 -13.69 -0.69 7.57
CA ASN A 281 -13.63 -1.89 8.40
C ASN A 281 -13.23 -1.48 9.84
N VAL A 282 -14.21 -0.96 10.58
CA VAL A 282 -14.02 -0.42 11.93
C VAL A 282 -13.39 -1.42 12.90
N PRO A 283 -13.81 -2.71 12.95
CA PRO A 283 -13.18 -3.69 13.85
C PRO A 283 -11.67 -3.79 13.65
N LEU A 284 -11.22 -4.02 12.40
CA LEU A 284 -9.81 -4.21 12.11
C LEU A 284 -8.99 -2.94 12.25
N ALA A 285 -9.51 -1.80 11.77
CA ALA A 285 -8.82 -0.53 11.94
C ALA A 285 -8.68 -0.18 13.43
N SER A 286 -9.67 -0.48 14.27
CA SER A 286 -9.58 -0.28 15.72
C SER A 286 -8.57 -1.24 16.34
N HIS A 287 -8.54 -2.50 15.90
CA HIS A 287 -7.57 -3.50 16.34
C HIS A 287 -6.14 -3.03 16.07
N VAL A 288 -5.82 -2.67 14.83
CA VAL A 288 -4.48 -2.16 14.46
C VAL A 288 -4.16 -0.86 15.19
N LEU A 289 -5.14 0.03 15.38
CA LEU A 289 -4.94 1.31 16.06
C LEU A 289 -4.51 1.10 17.51
N ASN A 290 -5.09 0.11 18.18
CA ASN A 290 -4.74 -0.25 19.55
C ASN A 290 -3.28 -0.75 19.67
N HIS A 291 -2.73 -1.38 18.64
CA HIS A 291 -1.31 -1.71 18.58
C HIS A 291 -0.45 -0.47 18.27
N TYR A 292 -0.88 0.37 17.33
CA TYR A 292 -0.09 1.52 16.88
C TYR A 292 0.16 2.51 18.00
N ILE A 293 -0.85 2.79 18.82
CA ILE A 293 -0.72 3.71 19.97
C ILE A 293 0.13 3.14 21.12
N GLN A 294 0.53 1.86 21.07
CA GLN A 294 1.46 1.25 22.01
C GLN A 294 2.93 1.35 21.57
N LEU A 295 3.20 1.76 20.31
CA LEU A 295 4.56 2.05 19.87
C LEU A 295 5.19 3.18 20.69
N PRO A 296 6.52 3.30 20.74
CA PRO A 296 7.18 4.50 21.28
C PRO A 296 6.62 5.79 20.68
N LYS A 297 6.44 6.84 21.50
CA LYS A 297 5.75 8.08 21.09
C LYS A 297 6.41 8.76 19.89
N GLU A 298 7.72 8.65 19.78
CA GLU A 298 8.55 9.17 18.68
C GLU A 298 8.28 8.49 17.33
N LEU A 299 7.65 7.31 17.33
CA LEU A 299 7.24 6.60 16.11
C LEU A 299 5.77 6.83 15.76
N GLN A 300 4.99 7.44 16.64
CA GLN A 300 3.59 7.74 16.39
C GLN A 300 3.44 9.10 15.70
N ASP A 301 2.53 9.20 14.75
CA ASP A 301 2.03 10.46 14.22
C ASP A 301 0.68 10.82 14.87
N PRO A 302 0.63 11.83 15.76
CA PRO A 302 -0.61 12.25 16.40
C PRO A 302 -1.67 12.77 15.43
N SER A 303 -1.28 13.37 14.30
CA SER A 303 -2.22 13.83 13.27
C SER A 303 -2.87 12.63 12.61
N PHE A 304 -2.06 11.67 12.17
CA PHE A 304 -2.54 10.42 11.58
C PHE A 304 -3.50 9.66 12.49
N VAL A 305 -3.17 9.52 13.78
CA VAL A 305 -4.04 8.88 14.78
C VAL A 305 -5.39 9.60 14.90
N ASN A 306 -5.40 10.94 14.89
CA ASN A 306 -6.63 11.72 14.98
C ASN A 306 -7.49 11.57 13.72
N ASP A 307 -6.86 11.56 12.54
CA ASP A 307 -7.54 11.37 11.27
C ASP A 307 -8.21 9.99 11.20
N ILE A 308 -7.48 8.94 11.53
CA ILE A 308 -8.03 7.58 11.61
C ILE A 308 -9.20 7.53 12.61
N LYS A 309 -9.03 8.06 13.83
CA LYS A 309 -10.13 8.09 14.82
C LYS A 309 -11.36 8.85 14.32
N GLY A 310 -11.19 9.92 13.55
CA GLY A 310 -12.28 10.64 12.88
C GLY A 310 -12.99 9.77 11.83
N GLN A 311 -12.23 9.07 10.99
CA GLN A 311 -12.78 8.15 9.99
C GLN A 311 -13.54 6.99 10.64
N LEU A 312 -13.02 6.41 11.72
CA LEU A 312 -13.70 5.33 12.46
C LEU A 312 -15.00 5.80 13.11
N ARG A 313 -15.00 6.98 13.75
CA ARG A 313 -16.22 7.56 14.32
C ARG A 313 -17.29 7.82 13.27
N THR A 314 -16.87 8.14 12.03
CA THR A 314 -17.79 8.47 10.94
C THR A 314 -18.02 7.35 9.94
N ALA A 315 -17.58 6.12 10.22
CA ALA A 315 -17.87 4.98 9.35
C ALA A 315 -19.39 4.78 9.19
N VAL A 316 -19.80 4.32 7.99
CA VAL A 316 -21.19 3.97 7.71
C VAL A 316 -21.70 2.96 8.74
N GLY A 317 -22.87 3.23 9.30
CA GLY A 317 -23.46 2.45 10.38
C GLY A 317 -23.24 3.03 11.78
N ASN A 318 -22.29 3.94 11.98
CA ASN A 318 -22.10 4.61 13.26
C ASN A 318 -23.04 5.80 13.44
N ILE A 319 -23.33 6.15 14.69
CA ILE A 319 -24.02 7.42 15.00
C ILE A 319 -23.03 8.56 14.79
N ALA A 320 -23.43 9.56 13.98
CA ALA A 320 -22.59 10.71 13.68
C ALA A 320 -22.22 11.48 14.96
N PRO A 321 -21.00 12.04 15.07
CA PRO A 321 -20.63 12.90 16.19
C PRO A 321 -21.62 14.07 16.36
N ASN A 322 -21.91 14.47 17.60
CA ASN A 322 -22.91 15.52 17.84
C ASN A 322 -22.34 16.91 17.50
N ILE A 323 -22.99 17.63 16.60
CA ILE A 323 -22.63 19.02 16.31
C ILE A 323 -23.47 19.95 17.20
N LEU A 324 -22.77 20.75 18.02
CA LEU A 324 -23.37 21.78 18.87
C LEU A 324 -23.09 23.17 18.28
N TRP A 325 -24.14 23.98 18.11
CA TRP A 325 -24.02 25.37 17.66
C TRP A 325 -24.95 26.30 18.43
N LYS A 326 -24.75 27.61 18.27
CA LYS A 326 -25.63 28.64 18.84
C LYS A 326 -26.42 29.31 17.73
N GLU A 327 -27.71 29.48 17.97
CA GLU A 327 -28.63 30.22 17.11
C GLU A 327 -29.45 31.15 18.01
N ASN A 328 -29.37 32.47 17.78
CA ASN A 328 -30.03 33.49 18.61
C ASN A 328 -29.78 33.29 20.12
N ASN A 329 -28.52 33.07 20.51
CA ASN A 329 -28.07 32.74 21.88
C ASN A 329 -28.64 31.45 22.49
N THR A 330 -29.39 30.66 21.73
CA THR A 330 -29.90 29.35 22.15
C THR A 330 -28.96 28.27 21.63
N GLU A 331 -28.57 27.34 22.50
CA GLU A 331 -27.80 26.16 22.07
C GLU A 331 -28.69 25.17 21.34
N LYS A 332 -28.20 24.71 20.20
CA LYS A 332 -28.81 23.72 19.33
C LYS A 332 -27.84 22.55 19.14
N SER A 333 -28.39 21.39 18.77
CA SER A 333 -27.65 20.15 18.68
C SER A 333 -28.19 19.30 17.54
N LEU A 334 -27.29 18.69 16.77
CA LEU A 334 -27.65 17.78 15.69
C LEU A 334 -28.51 16.64 16.23
N HIS A 335 -28.09 16.02 17.34
CA HIS A 335 -28.81 14.90 17.96
C HIS A 335 -30.19 15.27 18.53
N LYS A 336 -30.46 16.57 18.73
CA LYS A 336 -31.77 17.08 19.19
C LYS A 336 -32.66 17.58 18.04
N LEU A 337 -32.26 17.37 16.79
CA LEU A 337 -33.12 17.62 15.64
C LEU A 337 -34.03 16.42 15.38
N TYR A 338 -35.33 16.69 15.24
CA TYR A 338 -36.38 15.71 14.99
C TYR A 338 -37.28 16.19 13.85
N GLY A 339 -38.02 15.26 13.24
CA GLY A 339 -39.05 15.56 12.24
C GLY A 339 -38.64 15.28 10.79
N SER A 340 -37.34 15.30 10.49
CA SER A 340 -36.83 14.89 9.17
C SER A 340 -36.39 13.42 9.17
N PRO A 341 -36.77 12.61 8.16
CA PRO A 341 -36.31 11.23 8.05
C PRO A 341 -34.83 11.15 7.69
N TYR A 342 -34.26 12.19 7.09
CA TYR A 342 -32.85 12.25 6.73
C TYR A 342 -32.23 13.60 7.09
N TYR A 343 -30.96 13.58 7.47
CA TYR A 343 -30.14 14.77 7.68
C TYR A 343 -28.91 14.68 6.79
N LEU A 344 -28.57 15.76 6.10
CA LEU A 344 -27.35 15.86 5.31
C LEU A 344 -26.39 16.82 6.00
N VAL A 345 -25.30 16.30 6.56
CA VAL A 345 -24.21 17.13 7.07
C VAL A 345 -23.24 17.42 5.93
N VAL A 346 -22.94 18.70 5.69
CA VAL A 346 -22.02 19.14 4.64
C VAL A 346 -20.93 20.00 5.24
N PHE A 347 -19.69 19.54 5.16
CA PHE A 347 -18.53 20.37 5.45
C PHE A 347 -18.08 21.05 4.16
N TRP A 348 -17.94 22.37 4.17
CA TRP A 348 -17.59 23.15 2.98
C TRP A 348 -16.80 24.41 3.34
N SER A 349 -16.18 25.05 2.36
CA SER A 349 -15.55 26.37 2.54
C SER A 349 -15.92 27.31 1.40
N SER A 350 -16.15 28.58 1.75
CA SER A 350 -16.41 29.69 0.84
C SER A 350 -15.22 30.00 -0.07
N THR A 351 -14.03 29.51 0.28
CA THR A 351 -12.80 29.61 -0.51
C THR A 351 -12.47 28.35 -1.31
N CYS A 352 -13.31 27.31 -1.23
CA CYS A 352 -13.12 26.08 -1.98
C CYS A 352 -13.89 26.12 -3.32
N SER A 353 -13.15 26.19 -4.43
CA SER A 353 -13.72 26.21 -5.77
C SER A 353 -14.61 25.01 -6.08
N HIS A 354 -14.30 23.82 -5.54
CA HIS A 354 -15.14 22.64 -5.74
C HIS A 354 -16.46 22.72 -4.96
N CYS A 355 -16.45 23.21 -3.71
CA CYS A 355 -17.68 23.47 -2.95
C CYS A 355 -18.60 24.43 -3.69
N LEU A 356 -18.07 25.52 -4.25
CA LEU A 356 -18.86 26.52 -4.96
C LEU A 356 -19.50 25.97 -6.25
N ARG A 357 -19.01 24.85 -6.80
CA ARG A 357 -19.67 24.12 -7.89
C ARG A 357 -20.72 23.13 -7.40
N GLU A 358 -20.42 22.39 -6.33
CA GLU A 358 -21.30 21.33 -5.81
C GLU A 358 -22.55 21.88 -5.10
N LEU A 359 -22.41 22.90 -4.25
CA LEU A 359 -23.53 23.38 -3.42
C LEU A 359 -24.72 23.93 -4.23
N PRO A 360 -24.55 24.66 -5.35
CA PRO A 360 -25.68 25.02 -6.23
C PRO A 360 -26.41 23.80 -6.80
N ILE A 361 -25.68 22.75 -7.19
CA ILE A 361 -26.26 21.50 -7.71
C ILE A 361 -27.06 20.81 -6.61
N LEU A 362 -26.53 20.78 -5.38
CA LEU A 362 -27.23 20.24 -4.22
C LEU A 362 -28.51 21.01 -3.91
N LYS A 363 -28.45 22.34 -3.91
CA LYS A 363 -29.62 23.21 -3.70
C LYS A 363 -30.72 22.91 -4.70
N GLU A 364 -30.38 22.81 -5.98
CA GLU A 364 -31.34 22.51 -7.04
C GLU A 364 -31.97 21.12 -6.86
N TYR A 365 -31.16 20.12 -6.48
CA TYR A 365 -31.67 18.77 -6.22
C TYR A 365 -32.64 18.70 -5.03
N LEU A 366 -32.42 19.53 -4.00
CA LEU A 366 -33.21 19.55 -2.77
C LEU A 366 -34.41 20.50 -2.83
N LYS A 367 -34.59 21.30 -3.89
CA LYS A 367 -35.58 22.40 -3.93
C LYS A 367 -37.00 21.97 -3.58
N ASP A 368 -37.39 20.77 -4.02
CA ASP A 368 -38.71 20.15 -3.86
C ASP A 368 -38.73 19.02 -2.81
N LYS A 369 -37.63 18.86 -2.04
CA LYS A 369 -37.49 17.81 -1.03
C LYS A 369 -37.56 18.41 0.36
N ASN A 370 -38.62 18.07 1.09
CA ASN A 370 -38.82 18.50 2.48
C ASN A 370 -38.49 17.40 3.50
N ASN A 371 -38.00 16.25 3.02
CA ASN A 371 -37.66 15.08 3.84
C ASN A 371 -36.15 14.99 4.15
N ILE A 372 -35.38 16.04 3.83
CA ILE A 372 -33.93 16.11 4.05
C ILE A 372 -33.59 17.47 4.66
N ASP A 373 -33.08 17.45 5.88
CA ASP A 373 -32.60 18.67 6.55
C ASP A 373 -31.08 18.81 6.34
N VAL A 374 -30.63 19.98 5.86
CA VAL A 374 -29.21 20.22 5.59
C VAL A 374 -28.55 20.99 6.73
N ILE A 375 -27.45 20.42 7.24
CA ILE A 375 -26.58 21.01 8.26
C ILE A 375 -25.23 21.32 7.62
N ALA A 376 -25.04 22.59 7.23
CA ALA A 376 -23.86 23.06 6.51
C ALA A 376 -22.84 23.68 7.46
N VAL A 377 -21.71 23.01 7.67
CA VAL A 377 -20.59 23.48 8.50
C VAL A 377 -19.55 24.15 7.61
N GLY A 378 -19.39 25.46 7.74
CA GLY A 378 -18.39 26.24 7.04
C GLY A 378 -17.02 26.14 7.71
N LEU A 379 -16.00 25.70 6.99
CA LEU A 379 -14.61 25.64 7.42
C LEU A 379 -13.89 26.92 6.99
N GLU A 380 -13.84 27.89 7.89
CA GLU A 380 -13.45 29.26 7.56
C GLU A 380 -12.37 29.80 8.51
N ASN A 381 -11.73 30.89 8.11
CA ASN A 381 -10.92 31.73 8.98
C ASN A 381 -11.55 33.14 9.06
N GLU A 382 -10.92 34.06 9.79
CA GLU A 382 -11.46 35.42 9.94
C GLU A 382 -11.50 36.19 8.61
N GLU A 383 -10.53 35.93 7.72
CA GLU A 383 -10.46 36.58 6.39
C GLU A 383 -11.61 36.15 5.48
N SER A 384 -11.96 34.86 5.50
CA SER A 384 -13.02 34.30 4.65
C SER A 384 -14.42 34.42 5.25
N LYS A 385 -14.55 34.83 6.52
CA LYS A 385 -15.84 34.93 7.24
C LYS A 385 -16.88 35.77 6.49
N LYS A 386 -16.52 36.97 6.02
CA LYS A 386 -17.44 37.85 5.29
C LYS A 386 -17.91 37.22 3.97
N ASN A 387 -17.02 36.51 3.28
CA ASN A 387 -17.36 35.80 2.06
C ASN A 387 -18.35 34.67 2.37
N TRP A 388 -18.07 33.86 3.39
CA TRP A 388 -18.99 32.81 3.86
C TRP A 388 -20.37 33.36 4.24
N GLU A 389 -20.44 34.43 5.03
CA GLU A 389 -21.69 35.12 5.40
C GLU A 389 -22.48 35.63 4.17
N SER A 390 -21.78 36.00 3.09
CA SER A 390 -22.43 36.35 1.83
C SER A 390 -22.94 35.11 1.08
N GLN A 391 -22.14 34.04 1.02
CA GLN A 391 -22.48 32.82 0.29
C GLN A 391 -23.67 32.07 0.92
N ILE A 392 -23.77 32.01 2.25
CA ILE A 392 -24.84 31.28 2.96
C ILE A 392 -26.25 31.85 2.64
N LYS A 393 -26.34 33.11 2.24
CA LYS A 393 -27.61 33.76 1.83
C LYS A 393 -28.24 33.09 0.61
N ASN A 394 -27.44 32.41 -0.22
CA ASN A 394 -27.93 31.62 -1.34
C ASN A 394 -28.64 30.33 -0.92
N TYR A 395 -28.51 29.92 0.35
CA TYR A 395 -29.00 28.65 0.89
C TYR A 395 -29.86 28.86 2.15
N PRO A 396 -30.94 29.67 2.10
CA PRO A 396 -31.67 30.09 3.30
C PRO A 396 -32.44 28.97 4.02
N LYS A 397 -32.64 27.82 3.36
CA LYS A 397 -33.30 26.64 3.96
C LYS A 397 -32.34 25.75 4.75
N TRP A 398 -31.03 26.00 4.71
CA TRP A 398 -30.03 25.17 5.38
C TRP A 398 -29.67 25.75 6.75
N THR A 399 -29.34 24.87 7.70
CA THR A 399 -28.74 25.29 8.97
C THR A 399 -27.25 25.55 8.74
N HIS A 400 -26.80 26.78 8.98
CA HIS A 400 -25.40 27.19 8.75
C HIS A 400 -24.63 27.28 10.07
N ILE A 401 -23.48 26.64 10.13
CA ILE A 401 -22.62 26.59 11.32
C ILE A 401 -21.23 27.08 10.95
N TYR A 402 -20.73 28.10 11.67
CA TYR A 402 -19.40 28.65 11.44
C TYR A 402 -18.33 27.84 12.20
N GLY A 403 -17.55 27.04 11.47
CA GLY A 403 -16.37 26.33 11.95
C GLY A 403 -15.12 27.20 11.80
N LYS A 404 -14.77 27.92 12.87
CA LYS A 404 -13.57 28.77 12.94
C LYS A 404 -12.29 27.94 12.93
N ASN A 405 -11.27 28.41 12.20
CA ASN A 405 -9.97 27.74 12.03
C ASN A 405 -10.09 26.44 11.23
N LYS A 406 -10.71 26.52 10.04
CA LYS A 406 -10.68 25.48 9.00
C LYS A 406 -10.68 24.03 9.53
N TRP A 407 -9.65 23.22 9.30
CA TRP A 407 -9.60 21.80 9.70
C TRP A 407 -9.28 21.61 11.19
N GLU A 408 -8.72 22.63 11.84
CA GLU A 408 -8.34 22.57 13.25
C GLU A 408 -9.54 22.67 14.19
N ASN A 409 -10.69 23.11 13.69
CA ASN A 409 -11.90 23.24 14.48
C ASN A 409 -12.46 21.88 14.96
N ARG A 410 -13.19 21.90 16.08
CA ARG A 410 -13.71 20.68 16.72
C ARG A 410 -14.58 19.83 15.80
N PHE A 411 -15.42 20.45 14.96
CA PHE A 411 -16.36 19.74 14.09
C PHE A 411 -15.60 18.94 13.02
N ALA A 412 -14.61 19.56 12.37
CA ALA A 412 -13.79 18.89 11.36
C ALA A 412 -13.00 17.73 11.98
N ARG A 413 -12.35 17.95 13.13
CA ARG A 413 -11.60 16.90 13.84
C ARG A 413 -12.47 15.74 14.33
N GLU A 414 -13.67 16.03 14.83
CA GLU A 414 -14.60 14.99 15.30
C GLU A 414 -15.09 14.11 14.16
N TYR A 415 -15.34 14.71 12.99
CA TYR A 415 -15.77 13.99 11.80
C TYR A 415 -14.62 13.42 10.94
N GLY A 416 -13.36 13.72 11.28
CA GLY A 416 -12.21 13.30 10.47
C GLY A 416 -12.17 13.94 9.08
N VAL A 417 -12.68 15.16 8.96
CA VAL A 417 -12.74 15.89 7.69
C VAL A 417 -11.37 16.44 7.38
N ASN A 418 -10.78 16.01 6.26
CA ASN A 418 -9.50 16.47 5.74
C ASN A 418 -9.61 17.14 4.34
N ALA A 419 -10.79 17.08 3.72
CA ALA A 419 -11.09 17.70 2.43
C ALA A 419 -12.45 18.39 2.47
N THR A 420 -12.72 19.28 1.51
CA THR A 420 -14.05 19.87 1.32
C THR A 420 -14.39 19.92 -0.17
N PRO A 421 -15.65 19.67 -0.57
CA PRO A 421 -16.76 19.35 0.30
C PRO A 421 -16.65 17.93 0.88
N SER A 422 -17.32 17.68 2.01
CA SER A 422 -17.53 16.33 2.53
C SER A 422 -18.98 16.18 2.98
N PHE A 423 -19.63 15.12 2.53
CA PHE A 423 -21.05 14.87 2.74
C PHE A 423 -21.25 13.66 3.64
N TYR A 424 -22.20 13.75 4.58
CA TYR A 424 -22.64 12.63 5.41
C TYR A 424 -24.16 12.57 5.39
N VAL A 425 -24.71 11.49 4.85
CA VAL A 425 -26.15 11.23 4.86
C VAL A 425 -26.49 10.47 6.13
N LEU A 426 -27.38 11.01 6.94
CA LEU A 426 -27.80 10.45 8.21
C LEU A 426 -29.29 10.11 8.20
N ASP A 427 -29.69 9.08 8.95
CA ASP A 427 -31.10 8.82 9.23
C ASP A 427 -31.65 9.71 10.37
N GLY A 428 -32.94 9.53 10.70
CA GLY A 428 -33.61 10.20 11.81
C GLY A 428 -32.92 10.04 13.17
N GLN A 429 -32.23 8.91 13.38
CA GLN A 429 -31.47 8.57 14.59
C GLN A 429 -30.00 9.06 14.52
N LYS A 430 -29.63 9.76 13.44
CA LYS A 430 -28.29 10.27 13.15
C LYS A 430 -27.26 9.17 12.87
N LYS A 431 -27.71 7.96 12.52
CA LYS A 431 -26.84 6.91 11.99
C LYS A 431 -26.39 7.30 10.59
N ILE A 432 -25.10 7.19 10.32
CA ILE A 432 -24.51 7.47 9.01
C ILE A 432 -24.91 6.36 8.05
N LEU A 433 -25.61 6.72 6.98
CA LEU A 433 -26.05 5.80 5.94
C LEU A 433 -25.11 5.80 4.74
N ALA A 434 -24.50 6.95 4.42
CA ALA A 434 -23.59 7.11 3.30
C ALA A 434 -22.66 8.31 3.49
N LYS A 435 -21.53 8.27 2.77
CA LYS A 435 -20.53 9.34 2.68
C LYS A 435 -20.19 9.61 1.21
N PRO A 436 -21.09 10.26 0.45
CA PRO A 436 -20.83 10.50 -0.96
C PRO A 436 -19.70 11.53 -1.13
N ASP A 437 -18.84 11.32 -2.12
CA ASP A 437 -17.76 12.26 -2.44
C ASP A 437 -18.30 13.48 -3.22
N GLU A 438 -19.34 13.27 -4.03
CA GLU A 438 -19.99 14.29 -4.85
C GLU A 438 -21.53 14.25 -4.75
N VAL A 439 -22.18 15.35 -5.13
CA VAL A 439 -23.66 15.44 -5.14
C VAL A 439 -24.29 14.41 -6.07
N GLN A 440 -23.58 13.96 -7.11
CA GLN A 440 -24.10 12.95 -8.02
C GLN A 440 -24.27 11.58 -7.33
N GLU A 441 -23.33 11.17 -6.49
CA GLU A 441 -23.45 9.94 -5.69
C GLU A 441 -24.58 10.06 -4.66
N LEU A 442 -24.72 11.24 -4.03
CA LEU A 442 -25.85 11.52 -3.14
C LEU A 442 -27.20 11.32 -3.85
N LYS A 443 -27.32 11.77 -5.11
CA LYS A 443 -28.53 11.56 -5.91
C LYS A 443 -28.79 10.08 -6.20
N VAL A 444 -27.76 9.29 -6.42
CA VAL A 444 -27.88 7.83 -6.63
C VAL A 444 -28.38 7.17 -5.36
N PHE A 445 -27.78 7.46 -4.20
CA PHE A 445 -28.21 6.93 -2.91
C PHE A 445 -29.72 7.14 -2.64
N PHE A 446 -30.22 8.35 -2.87
CA PHE A 446 -31.64 8.68 -2.63
C PHE A 446 -32.59 8.20 -3.74
N LYS A 447 -32.11 7.69 -4.88
CA LYS A 447 -32.98 7.04 -5.88
C LYS A 447 -33.29 5.60 -5.52
N GLU A 448 -32.44 4.96 -4.73
CA GLU A 448 -32.56 3.56 -4.31
C GLU A 448 -33.37 3.39 -3.00
N LYS A 449 -33.83 4.50 -2.42
CA LYS A 449 -34.63 4.57 -1.19
C LYS A 449 -36.00 5.16 -1.50
#